data_AF-A0A167NUN0-F1
#
_entry.id   AF-A0A167NUN0-F1
#
_cell.length_a   1.000
_cell.length_b   1.000
_cell.length_c   1.000
_cell.angle_alpha   90.00
_cell.angle_beta   90.00
_cell.angle_gamma   90.00
#
_symmetry.space_group_name_H-M   'P 1'
#
loop_
_entity.id
_entity.type
_entity.pdbx_description
1 polymer ?
#
loop_
_entity_poly.entity_id
_entity_poly.type
_entity_poly.pdbx_seq_one_letter_code
_entity_poly.pdbx_strand_id
1 'polypeptide(L)' 'MSTKTYLENELRAAKVLNSELKGLRSSAALYERHVPSSNIFFLADDKKAVQSAAKKRQDDLENMLGAAQS' A
#
# COMPACT_ATOMS: atom_id res chain seq x y z
N MET A 1 -5.88 -21.03 1.59
CA MET A 1 -5.07 -20.02 2.31
C MET A 1 -5.95 -19.43 3.40
N SER A 2 -5.47 -19.30 4.65
CA SER A 2 -6.31 -18.72 5.72
C SER A 2 -6.44 -17.21 5.55
N THR A 3 -7.56 -16.64 5.98
CA THR A 3 -7.78 -15.17 5.98
C THR A 3 -6.67 -14.45 6.73
N LYS A 4 -6.21 -15.02 7.85
CA LYS A 4 -5.08 -14.49 8.63
C LYS A 4 -3.79 -14.43 7.82
N THR A 5 -3.41 -15.54 7.18
CA THR A 5 -2.19 -15.60 6.34
C THR A 5 -2.28 -14.65 5.14
N TYR A 6 -3.47 -14.46 4.57
CA TYR A 6 -3.70 -13.48 3.51
C TYR A 6 -3.45 -12.05 4.02
N LEU A 7 -4.07 -11.66 5.13
CA LEU A 7 -3.91 -10.33 5.74
C LEU A 7 -2.46 -10.06 6.17
N GLU A 8 -1.76 -11.05 6.72
CA GLU A 8 -0.34 -10.94 7.09
C GLU A 8 0.54 -10.68 5.87
N ASN A 9 0.25 -11.32 4.75
CA ASN A 9 0.99 -11.10 3.50
C ASN A 9 0.68 -9.74 2.90
N GLU A 10 -0.58 -9.31 2.89
CA GLU A 10 -0.97 -7.97 2.46
C GLU A 10 -0.32 -6.89 3.34
N LEU A 11 -0.27 -7.09 4.65
CA LEU A 11 0.39 -6.15 5.57
C LEU A 11 1.89 -6.08 5.29
N ARG A 12 2.55 -7.23 5.05
CA ARG A 12 3.97 -7.26 4.68
C ARG A 12 4.21 -6.46 3.40
N ALA A 13 3.38 -6.65 2.37
CA ALA A 13 3.47 -5.91 1.12
C ALA A 13 3.25 -4.39 1.33
N ALA A 14 2.26 -4.00 2.13
CA ALA A 14 1.99 -2.60 2.45
C ALA A 14 3.16 -1.93 3.20
N LYS A 15 3.79 -2.64 4.15
CA LYS A 15 4.97 -2.15 4.88
C LYS A 15 6.16 -1.92 3.96
N VAL A 16 6.42 -2.84 3.03
CA VAL A 16 7.46 -2.69 2.01
C VAL A 16 7.18 -1.46 1.15
N LEU A 17 5.96 -1.33 0.60
CA LEU A 17 5.58 -0.18 -0.22
C LEU A 17 5.79 1.15 0.52
N ASN A 18 5.35 1.25 1.77
CA ASN A 18 5.55 2.47 2.56
C ASN A 18 7.03 2.78 2.84
N SER A 19 7.87 1.75 3.01
CA SER A 19 9.32 1.94 3.14
C SER A 19 9.93 2.49 1.85
N GLU A 20 9.58 1.89 0.70
CA GLU A 20 10.06 2.34 -0.62
C GLU A 20 9.60 3.78 -0.91
N LEU A 21 8.35 4.11 -0.64
CA LEU A 21 7.80 5.46 -0.84
C LEU A 21 8.47 6.53 0.03
N LYS A 22 8.99 6.16 1.21
CA LYS A 22 9.76 7.06 2.10
C LYS A 22 11.19 7.27 1.60
N GLY A 23 11.80 6.23 1.02
CA GLY A 23 13.15 6.29 0.46
C GLY A 23 13.22 6.92 -0.94
N LEU A 24 12.07 7.22 -1.54
CA LEU A 24 11.98 7.73 -2.90
C LEU A 24 12.64 9.12 -3.02
N ARG A 25 13.45 9.29 -4.08
CA ARG A 25 13.99 10.62 -4.43
C ARG A 25 12.86 11.58 -4.77
N SER A 26 12.99 12.85 -4.40
CA SER A 26 11.97 13.88 -4.66
C SER A 26 11.61 14.01 -6.15
N SER A 27 12.57 13.81 -7.05
CA SER A 27 12.40 13.85 -8.51
C SER A 27 11.80 12.58 -9.13
N ALA A 28 11.70 11.47 -8.39
CA ALA A 28 11.22 10.21 -8.95
C ALA A 28 9.74 10.30 -9.32
N ALA A 29 9.39 9.87 -10.53
CA ALA A 29 8.00 9.76 -10.97
C ALA A 29 7.32 8.60 -10.23
N LEU A 30 6.09 8.81 -9.78
CA LEU A 30 5.24 7.78 -9.21
C LEU A 30 4.14 7.44 -10.20
N TYR A 31 3.92 6.15 -10.42
CA TYR A 31 2.87 5.67 -11.30
C TYR A 31 1.90 4.84 -10.48
N GLU A 32 0.62 5.15 -10.62
CA GLU A 32 -0.47 4.44 -9.97
C GLU A 32 -1.20 3.59 -11.00
N ARG A 33 -1.56 2.39 -10.58
CA ARG A 33 -2.39 1.52 -11.40
C ARG A 33 -3.82 2.07 -11.39
N HIS A 34 -4.46 2.15 -12.56
CA HIS A 34 -5.81 2.69 -12.66
C HIS A 34 -6.83 1.91 -11.82
N VAL A 35 -6.80 0.58 -11.94
CA VAL A 35 -7.60 -0.37 -11.15
C VAL A 35 -6.80 -1.66 -10.93
N PRO A 36 -7.05 -2.42 -9.85
CA PRO A 36 -6.22 -3.60 -9.50
C PRO A 36 -6.10 -4.64 -10.62
N SER A 37 -7.19 -4.84 -11.38
CA SER A 37 -7.29 -5.81 -12.49
C SER A 37 -6.64 -5.35 -13.80
N SER A 38 -6.18 -4.10 -13.88
CA SER A 38 -5.62 -3.52 -15.10
C SER A 38 -4.10 -3.54 -15.10
N ASN A 39 -3.51 -3.60 -16.30
CA ASN A 39 -2.08 -3.38 -16.53
C ASN A 39 -1.77 -1.95 -16.98
N ILE A 40 -2.73 -1.03 -16.83
CA ILE A 40 -2.58 0.39 -17.17
C ILE A 40 -2.14 1.16 -15.93
N PHE A 41 -1.09 1.96 -16.11
CA PHE A 41 -0.52 2.83 -15.09
C PHE A 41 -0.57 4.28 -15.55
N PHE A 42 -1.01 5.16 -14.67
CA PHE A 42 -1.02 6.60 -14.89
C PHE A 42 0.02 7.25 -14.00
N LEU A 43 0.61 8.35 -14.48
CA LEU A 43 1.46 9.17 -13.65
C LEU A 43 0.61 9.75 -12.51
N ALA A 44 1.09 9.64 -11.27
CA ALA A 44 0.39 10.16 -10.11
C ALA A 44 0.44 11.69 -10.10
N ASP A 45 -0.73 12.32 -10.01
CA ASP A 45 -0.85 13.78 -9.97
C ASP A 45 -0.36 14.36 -8.63
N ASP A 46 -0.59 13.64 -7.53
CA ASP A 46 -0.17 14.05 -6.18
C ASP A 46 0.54 12.91 -5.44
N LYS A 47 1.87 13.00 -5.39
CA LYS A 47 2.73 12.05 -4.66
C LYS A 47 2.40 11.95 -3.16
N LYS A 48 1.96 13.05 -2.53
CA LYS A 48 1.60 13.04 -1.11
C LYS A 48 0.30 12.29 -0.88
N ALA A 49 -0.65 12.39 -1.81
CA ALA A 49 -1.88 11.61 -1.77
C ALA A 49 -1.56 10.11 -1.87
N VAL A 50 -0.65 9.71 -2.77
CA VAL A 50 -0.19 8.31 -2.90
C VAL A 50 0.42 7.78 -1.60
N GLN A 51 1.34 8.55 -1.01
CA GLN A 51 1.97 8.21 0.27
C GLN A 51 0.94 8.08 1.41
N SER A 52 -0.02 9.00 1.45
CA SER A 52 -1.09 8.99 2.47
C SER A 52 -2.01 7.78 2.30
N ALA A 53 -2.38 7.44 1.06
CA ALA A 53 -3.19 6.26 0.76
C ALA A 53 -2.46 4.95 1.11
N ALA A 54 -1.17 4.85 0.80
CA ALA A 54 -0.34 3.71 1.16
C ALA A 54 -0.22 3.54 2.68
N LYS A 55 -0.06 4.65 3.42
CA LYS A 55 -0.05 4.63 4.90
C LYS A 55 -1.39 4.18 5.46
N LYS A 56 -2.49 4.76 4.96
CA LYS A 56 -3.85 4.39 5.38
C LYS A 56 -4.11 2.89 5.17
N ARG A 57 -3.74 2.34 4.01
CA ARG A 57 -3.87 0.90 3.72
C ARG A 57 -3.12 0.05 4.73
N GLN A 58 -1.91 0.44 5.11
CA GLN A 58 -1.16 -0.29 6.15
C GLN A 58 -1.90 -0.27 7.49
N ASP A 59 -2.39 0.89 7.91
CA ASP A 59 -3.10 1.05 9.18
C ASP A 59 -4.40 0.24 9.22
N ASP A 60 -5.15 0.24 8.12
CA ASP A 60 -6.36 -0.57 7.97
C ASP A 60 -6.04 -2.08 8.11
N LEU A 61 -4.96 -2.55 7.49
CA LEU A 61 -4.51 -3.94 7.59
C LEU A 61 -4.04 -4.32 9.00
N GLU A 62 -3.34 -3.42 9.69
CA GLU A 62 -2.93 -3.61 11.09
C GLU A 62 -4.15 -3.72 12.01
N ASN A 63 -5.16 -2.86 11.81
CA ASN A 63 -6.41 -2.90 12.55
C ASN A 63 -7.19 -4.19 12.31
N MET A 64 -7.29 -4.64 11.05
CA MET A 64 -7.98 -5.90 10.72
C MET A 64 -7.30 -7.12 11.36
N LEU A 65 -5.97 -7.14 11.41
CA LEU A 65 -5.21 -8.20 12.07
C LEU A 65 -5.34 -8.16 13.60
N GLY A 66 -5.34 -6.96 14.20
CA GLY A 66 -5.58 -6.80 15.64
C GLY A 66 -6.99 -7.24 16.06
N ALA A 67 -8.01 -6.86 15.26
CA ALA A 67 -9.39 -7.27 15.48
C ALA A 67 -9.59 -8.79 15.32
N ALA A 68 -8.84 -9.45 14.42
CA ALA A 68 -8.91 -10.89 14.24
C ALA A 68 -8.21 -11.71 15.34
N GLN A 69 -7.49 -11.06 16.27
CA GLN A 69 -6.82 -11.68 17.42
C GLN A 69 -7.58 -11.48 18.73
N SER A 70 -8.61 -10.61 18.74
CA SER A 70 -9.47 -10.30 19.89
C SER A 70 -10.69 -11.19 19.92
#